data_AF-A0A364K600-F1
#
_entry.id   AF-A0A364K600-F1
#
_cell.length_a   1.000
_cell.length_b   1.000
_cell.length_c   1.000
_cell.angle_alpha   90.00
_cell.angle_beta   90.00
_cell.angle_gamma   90.00
#
_symmetry.space_group_name_H-M   'P 1'
#
loop_
_entity.id
_entity.type
_entity.pdbx_description
1 polymer ?
#
loop_
_entity_poly.entity_id
_entity_poly.type
_entity_poly.pdbx_seq_one_letter_code
_entity_poly.pdbx_strand_id
1 'polypeptide(L)'
;MEALKEGFSAFILGFFRLIMVSLGIWMAGLLLLLFRELFSARQFQFQDYLKKLWKLLIFAFEGVAYGGIIIAPIILFFIDSGKKLDYIMVWIDAVILSAIYFYVRKQTGTLSNWRNDFQSLFKKVNHRRDQDRS
;
A
#
# COMPACT_ATOMS: atom_id res chain seq x y z
N MET A 1 -35.03 -0.91 -7.84
CA MET A 1 -33.94 -0.08 -8.39
C MET A 1 -33.15 0.66 -7.31
N GLU A 2 -33.77 1.02 -6.18
CA GLU A 2 -33.09 1.73 -5.07
C GLU A 2 -32.01 0.90 -4.38
N ALA A 3 -32.28 -0.36 -4.03
CA ALA A 3 -31.29 -1.23 -3.38
C ALA A 3 -30.01 -1.47 -4.22
N LEU A 4 -30.12 -1.49 -5.55
CA LEU A 4 -28.96 -1.57 -6.45
C LEU A 4 -28.15 -0.27 -6.44
N LYS A 5 -28.83 0.87 -6.38
CA LYS A 5 -28.20 2.19 -6.33
C LYS A 5 -27.51 2.44 -4.99
N GLU A 6 -28.13 2.02 -3.88
CA GLU A 6 -27.53 2.05 -2.55
C GLU A 6 -26.34 1.11 -2.44
N GLY A 7 -26.47 -0.13 -2.91
CA GLY A 7 -25.36 -1.09 -2.94
C GLY A 7 -24.18 -0.60 -3.78
N PHE A 8 -24.43 -0.04 -4.97
CA PHE A 8 -23.39 0.52 -5.83
C PHE A 8 -22.74 1.77 -5.22
N SER A 9 -23.52 2.60 -4.54
CA SER A 9 -22.98 3.76 -3.80
C SER A 9 -22.10 3.33 -2.64
N ALA A 10 -22.51 2.31 -1.86
CA ALA A 10 -21.73 1.76 -0.76
C ALA A 10 -20.43 1.10 -1.24
N PHE A 11 -20.47 0.41 -2.38
CA PHE A 11 -19.31 -0.13 -3.09
C PHE A 11 -18.32 0.98 -3.50
N ILE A 12 -18.79 2.03 -4.17
CA ILE A 12 -17.92 3.15 -4.55
C ILE A 12 -17.29 3.81 -3.31
N LEU A 13 -18.08 3.98 -2.25
CA LEU A 13 -17.61 4.57 -1.01
C LEU A 13 -16.53 3.70 -0.34
N GLY A 14 -16.73 2.38 -0.31
CA GLY A 14 -15.77 1.43 0.25
C GLY A 14 -14.45 1.44 -0.53
N PHE A 15 -14.54 1.38 -1.86
CA PHE A 15 -13.42 1.49 -2.76
C PHE A 15 -12.64 2.80 -2.56
N PHE A 16 -13.35 3.93 -2.49
CA PHE A 16 -12.74 5.24 -2.26
C PHE A 16 -12.00 5.30 -0.91
N ARG A 17 -12.55 4.66 0.12
CA ARG A 17 -11.93 4.59 1.45
C ARG A 17 -10.61 3.82 1.41
N LEU A 18 -10.58 2.69 0.73
CA LEU A 18 -9.35 1.89 0.54
C LEU A 18 -8.29 2.66 -0.24
N ILE A 19 -8.68 3.36 -1.31
CA ILE A 19 -7.77 4.21 -2.08
C ILE A 19 -7.22 5.34 -1.21
N MET A 20 -8.06 6.03 -0.46
CA MET A 20 -7.63 7.15 0.39
C MET A 20 -6.61 6.70 1.46
N VAL A 21 -6.85 5.56 2.10
CA VAL A 21 -5.90 4.99 3.07
C VAL A 21 -4.60 4.61 2.37
N SER A 22 -4.68 3.99 1.18
CA SER A 22 -3.50 3.63 0.38
C SER A 22 -2.67 4.85 -0.01
N LEU A 23 -3.32 5.93 -0.45
CA LEU A 23 -2.67 7.20 -0.76
C LEU A 23 -2.03 7.84 0.47
N GLY A 24 -2.70 7.77 1.63
CA GLY A 24 -2.13 8.24 2.89
C GLY A 24 -0.84 7.51 3.27
N ILE A 25 -0.84 6.17 3.19
CA ILE A 25 0.37 5.35 3.44
C ILE A 25 1.45 5.64 2.40
N TRP A 26 1.07 5.77 1.13
CA TRP A 26 2.00 6.11 0.06
C TRP A 26 2.65 7.49 0.28
N MET A 27 1.88 8.51 0.65
CA MET A 27 2.41 9.85 0.95
C MET A 27 3.39 9.83 2.13
N ALA A 28 3.08 9.07 3.19
CA ALA A 28 4.02 8.87 4.29
C ALA A 28 5.33 8.20 3.82
N GLY A 29 5.24 7.17 2.99
CA GLY A 29 6.41 6.53 2.39
C GLY A 29 7.19 7.46 1.46
N LEU A 30 6.50 8.35 0.75
CA LEU A 30 7.06 9.37 -0.12
C LEU A 30 7.93 10.36 0.67
N LEU A 31 7.40 10.85 1.80
CA LEU A 31 8.15 11.71 2.72
C LEU A 31 9.43 11.01 3.18
N LEU A 32 9.33 9.75 3.65
CA LEU A 32 10.52 8.99 4.05
C LEU A 32 11.56 8.84 2.92
N LEU A 33 11.10 8.64 1.69
CA LEU A 33 11.96 8.50 0.52
C LEU A 33 12.64 9.83 0.17
N LEU A 34 11.89 10.95 0.24
CA LEU A 34 12.38 12.29 0.03
C LEU A 34 13.43 12.68 1.09
N PHE A 35 13.11 12.48 2.37
CA PHE A 35 14.05 12.69 3.47
C PHE A 35 15.34 11.92 3.22
N ARG A 36 15.25 10.64 2.87
CA ARG A 36 16.45 9.82 2.61
C ARG A 36 17.28 10.34 1.43
N GLU A 37 16.64 10.78 0.36
CA GLU A 37 17.36 11.27 -0.83
C GLU A 37 18.00 12.64 -0.56
N LEU A 38 17.34 13.51 0.22
CA LEU A 38 17.87 14.82 0.62
C LEU A 38 19.14 14.70 1.49
N PHE A 39 19.17 13.70 2.38
CA PHE A 39 20.34 13.42 3.23
C PHE A 39 21.36 12.48 2.58
N SER A 40 21.16 12.07 1.33
CA SER A 40 22.10 11.22 0.59
C SER A 40 23.04 12.08 -0.25
N ALA A 41 24.35 11.94 -0.05
CA ALA A 41 25.40 12.63 -0.82
C ALA A 41 25.51 12.16 -2.31
N ARG A 42 24.47 11.53 -2.85
CA ARG A 42 24.44 10.95 -4.20
C ARG A 42 23.76 11.91 -5.15
N GLN A 43 24.28 12.04 -6.38
CA GLN A 43 23.63 12.83 -7.43
C GLN A 43 22.20 12.33 -7.66
N PHE A 44 21.25 13.26 -7.62
CA PHE A 44 19.83 12.97 -7.77
C PHE A 44 19.55 12.49 -9.21
N GLN A 45 19.17 11.22 -9.36
CA GLN A 45 18.74 10.65 -10.63
C GLN A 45 17.21 10.51 -10.63
N PHE A 46 16.54 11.43 -11.33
CA PHE A 46 15.07 11.51 -11.35
C PHE A 46 14.41 10.20 -11.84
N GLN A 47 15.00 9.53 -12.84
CA GLN A 47 14.45 8.28 -13.38
C GLN A 47 14.43 7.14 -12.34
N ASP A 48 15.49 7.02 -11.53
CA ASP A 48 15.57 6.03 -10.47
C ASP A 48 14.64 6.37 -9.31
N TYR A 49 14.50 7.65 -9.00
CA TYR A 49 13.52 8.12 -8.02
C TYR A 49 12.09 7.78 -8.44
N LEU A 50 11.72 8.04 -9.70
CA LEU A 50 10.40 7.74 -10.24
C LEU A 50 10.10 6.24 -10.19
N LYS A 51 11.08 5.38 -10.53
CA LYS A 51 10.94 3.92 -10.42
C LYS A 51 10.69 3.48 -8.98
N LYS A 52 11.43 4.03 -8.00
CA LYS A 52 11.22 3.74 -6.57
C LYS A 52 9.85 4.22 -6.11
N LEU A 53 9.42 5.38 -6.56
CA LEU A 53 8.12 5.98 -6.26
C LEU A 53 6.96 5.10 -6.76
N TRP A 54 7.05 4.65 -8.01
CA TRP A 54 6.07 3.74 -8.61
C TRP A 54 6.00 2.40 -7.87
N LYS A 55 7.14 1.82 -7.50
CA LYS A 55 7.18 0.60 -6.68
C LYS A 55 6.54 0.81 -5.31
N LEU A 56 6.82 1.93 -4.66
CA LEU A 56 6.24 2.28 -3.36
C LEU A 56 4.72 2.44 -3.44
N LEU A 57 4.22 3.05 -4.52
CA LEU A 57 2.79 3.21 -4.79
C LEU A 57 2.11 1.84 -4.80
N ILE A 58 2.57 0.94 -5.68
CA ILE A 58 1.98 -0.40 -5.82
C ILE A 58 2.03 -1.14 -4.47
N PHE A 59 3.14 -1.03 -3.74
CA PHE A 59 3.28 -1.67 -2.44
C PHE A 59 2.30 -1.13 -1.39
N ALA A 60 2.10 0.19 -1.32
CA ALA A 60 1.14 0.79 -0.39
C ALA A 60 -0.29 0.32 -0.69
N PHE A 61 -0.68 0.30 -1.96
CA PHE A 61 -1.98 -0.20 -2.40
C PHE A 61 -2.17 -1.70 -2.12
N GLU A 62 -1.15 -2.52 -2.39
CA GLU A 62 -1.16 -3.96 -2.11
C GLU A 62 -1.26 -4.23 -0.60
N GLY A 63 -0.51 -3.49 0.21
CA GLY A 63 -0.54 -3.58 1.67
C GLY A 63 -1.90 -3.23 2.26
N VAL A 64 -2.57 -2.19 1.74
CA VAL A 64 -3.92 -1.82 2.18
C VAL A 64 -4.98 -2.80 1.69
N ALA A 65 -4.87 -3.33 0.48
CA ALA A 65 -5.81 -4.33 -0.02
C ALA A 65 -5.74 -5.62 0.80
N TYR A 66 -4.53 -6.14 1.05
CA TYR A 66 -4.34 -7.33 1.89
C TYR A 66 -4.69 -7.07 3.35
N GLY A 67 -4.30 -5.92 3.89
CA GLY A 67 -4.67 -5.50 5.25
C GLY A 67 -6.18 -5.34 5.40
N GLY A 68 -6.85 -4.78 4.39
CA GLY A 68 -8.30 -4.58 4.35
C GLY A 68 -9.09 -5.88 4.45
N ILE A 69 -8.59 -6.97 3.84
CA ILE A 69 -9.22 -8.30 3.95
C ILE A 69 -9.29 -8.79 5.41
N ILE A 70 -8.28 -8.45 6.22
CA ILE A 70 -8.18 -8.89 7.62
C ILE A 70 -8.85 -7.87 8.56
N ILE A 71 -8.58 -6.58 8.34
CA ILE A 71 -9.03 -5.48 9.21
C ILE A 71 -10.55 -5.26 9.08
N ALA A 72 -11.10 -5.32 7.86
CA ALA A 72 -12.54 -5.07 7.65
C ALA A 72 -13.45 -6.06 8.42
N PRO A 73 -13.24 -7.39 8.41
CA PRO A 73 -14.08 -8.32 9.17
C PRO A 73 -13.86 -8.21 10.68
N ILE A 74 -12.65 -7.85 11.12
CA ILE A 74 -12.40 -7.53 12.54
C ILE A 74 -13.27 -6.34 12.95
N ILE A 75 -13.24 -5.24 12.20
CA ILE A 75 -14.06 -4.05 12.50
C ILE A 75 -15.55 -4.41 12.45
N LEU A 76 -15.96 -5.26 11.51
CA LEU A 76 -17.35 -5.73 11.39
C LEU A 76 -17.85 -6.46 12.62
N PHE A 77 -16.97 -7.18 13.31
CA PHE A 77 -17.28 -7.89 14.55
C PHE A 77 -17.52 -6.93 15.73
N PHE A 78 -16.88 -5.75 15.72
CA PHE A 78 -16.98 -4.75 16.78
C PHE A 78 -18.04 -3.67 16.53
N ILE A 79 -18.65 -3.62 15.33
CA ILE A 79 -19.57 -2.54 14.94
C ILE A 79 -21.05 -2.91 15.10
N ASP A 80 -21.83 -1.92 15.54
CA ASP A 80 -23.28 -2.02 15.65
C ASP A 80 -23.97 -2.32 14.32
N SER A 81 -25.07 -3.07 14.39
CA SER A 81 -25.77 -3.66 13.23
C SER A 81 -26.19 -2.65 12.14
N GLY A 82 -26.34 -1.36 12.47
CA GLY A 82 -26.78 -0.32 11.54
C GLY A 82 -25.77 0.05 10.44
N LYS A 83 -24.47 -0.26 10.58
CA LYS A 83 -23.42 0.07 9.58
C LYS A 83 -22.77 -1.16 8.94
N LYS A 84 -23.31 -2.36 9.19
CA LYS A 84 -22.70 -3.60 8.72
C LYS A 84 -22.62 -3.67 7.19
N LEU A 85 -23.62 -3.17 6.48
CA LEU A 85 -23.65 -3.17 5.01
C LEU A 85 -22.45 -2.44 4.39
N ASP A 86 -22.11 -1.25 4.90
CA ASP A 86 -20.96 -0.47 4.40
C ASP A 86 -19.64 -1.21 4.60
N TYR A 87 -19.47 -1.85 5.77
CA TYR A 87 -18.24 -2.58 6.09
C TYR A 87 -18.13 -3.92 5.34
N ILE A 88 -19.26 -4.57 5.04
CA ILE A 88 -19.30 -5.75 4.15
C ILE A 88 -18.85 -5.33 2.76
N MET A 89 -19.35 -4.20 2.23
CA MET A 89 -18.95 -3.70 0.91
C MET A 89 -17.45 -3.36 0.87
N VAL A 90 -16.94 -2.66 1.89
CA VAL A 90 -15.48 -2.40 2.02
C VAL A 90 -14.67 -3.70 2.00
N TRP A 91 -15.16 -4.76 2.65
CA TRP A 91 -14.47 -6.04 2.64
C TRP A 91 -14.50 -6.70 1.26
N ILE A 92 -15.64 -6.67 0.57
CA ILE A 92 -15.76 -7.16 -0.81
C ILE A 92 -14.79 -6.40 -1.72
N ASP A 93 -14.72 -5.07 -1.57
CA ASP A 93 -13.80 -4.22 -2.34
C ASP A 93 -12.34 -4.59 -2.08
N ALA A 94 -11.98 -4.86 -0.82
CA ALA A 94 -10.64 -5.28 -0.44
C ALA A 94 -10.29 -6.64 -1.07
N VAL A 95 -11.23 -7.58 -1.14
CA VAL A 95 -11.06 -8.88 -1.82
C VAL A 95 -10.86 -8.70 -3.32
N ILE A 96 -11.69 -7.88 -3.98
CA ILE A 96 -11.57 -7.61 -5.42
C ILE A 96 -10.23 -6.92 -5.74
N LEU A 97 -9.89 -5.87 -4.99
CA LEU A 97 -8.62 -5.17 -5.14
C LEU A 97 -7.42 -6.09 -4.92
N SER A 98 -7.46 -6.93 -3.89
CA SER A 98 -6.44 -7.94 -3.63
C SER A 98 -6.24 -8.89 -4.82
N ALA A 99 -7.34 -9.36 -5.43
CA ALA A 99 -7.28 -10.22 -6.61
C ALA A 99 -6.68 -9.48 -7.84
N ILE A 100 -7.08 -8.22 -8.06
CA ILE A 100 -6.53 -7.37 -9.12
C ILE A 100 -5.03 -7.17 -8.90
N TYR A 101 -4.60 -6.80 -7.68
CA TYR A 101 -3.20 -6.60 -7.37
C TYR A 101 -2.39 -7.89 -7.46
N PHE A 102 -2.97 -9.03 -7.09
CA PHE A 102 -2.36 -10.34 -7.31
C PHE A 102 -2.13 -10.62 -8.80
N TYR A 103 -3.09 -10.28 -9.66
CA TYR A 103 -2.96 -10.42 -11.11
C TYR A 103 -1.88 -9.48 -11.68
N VAL A 104 -1.92 -8.18 -11.31
CA VAL A 104 -0.91 -7.19 -11.68
C VAL A 104 0.48 -7.65 -11.22
N ARG A 105 0.58 -8.20 -10.01
CA ARG A 105 1.81 -8.76 -9.44
C ARG A 105 2.34 -9.94 -10.23
N LYS A 106 1.46 -10.85 -10.67
CA LYS A 106 1.85 -11.98 -11.53
C LYS A 106 2.42 -11.50 -12.87
N GLN A 107 1.89 -10.40 -13.41
CA GLN A 107 2.33 -9.82 -14.67
C GLN A 107 3.62 -9.00 -14.54
N THR A 108 3.83 -8.30 -13.42
CA THR A 108 4.95 -7.38 -13.22
C THR A 108 6.13 -7.95 -12.42
N GLY A 109 6.00 -9.15 -11.82
CA GLY A 109 7.09 -9.84 -11.11
C GLY A 109 7.71 -9.06 -9.93
N THR A 110 7.04 -8.01 -9.45
CA THR A 110 7.68 -6.90 -8.73
C THR A 110 8.09 -7.22 -7.29
N LEU A 111 7.48 -8.22 -6.64
CA LEU A 111 7.72 -8.48 -5.21
C LEU A 111 9.03 -9.24 -4.90
N SER A 112 9.48 -10.11 -5.81
CA SER A 112 10.77 -10.82 -5.66
C SER A 112 11.94 -9.82 -5.62
N ASN A 113 11.93 -8.86 -6.55
CA ASN A 113 12.98 -7.85 -6.65
C ASN A 113 12.92 -6.85 -5.48
N TRP A 114 11.72 -6.52 -4.97
CA TRP A 114 11.59 -5.54 -3.89
C TRP A 114 12.01 -6.07 -2.51
N ARG A 115 11.72 -7.33 -2.15
CA ARG A 115 12.22 -7.92 -0.88
C ARG A 115 13.75 -7.91 -0.84
N ASN A 116 14.38 -8.22 -1.97
CA ASN A 116 15.82 -8.22 -2.13
C ASN A 116 16.39 -6.78 -2.11
N ASP A 117 15.74 -5.83 -2.78
CA ASP A 117 16.10 -4.40 -2.73
C ASP A 117 16.02 -3.88 -1.29
N PHE A 118 14.91 -4.12 -0.58
CA PHE A 118 14.70 -3.62 0.78
C PHE A 118 15.69 -4.24 1.79
N GLN A 119 15.92 -5.55 1.72
CA GLN A 119 16.96 -6.20 2.53
C GLN A 119 18.36 -5.64 2.23
N SER A 120 18.69 -5.41 0.95
CA SER A 120 19.97 -4.82 0.57
C SER A 120 20.14 -3.38 1.10
N LEU A 121 19.05 -2.62 1.21
CA LEU A 121 19.03 -1.27 1.77
C LEU A 121 19.30 -1.29 3.28
N PHE A 122 18.66 -2.19 4.04
CA PHE A 122 18.96 -2.35 5.47
C PHE A 122 20.38 -2.85 5.72
N LYS A 123 20.86 -3.79 4.88
CA LYS A 123 22.23 -4.31 4.98
C LYS A 123 23.28 -3.22 4.71
N LYS A 124 23.06 -2.34 3.72
CA LYS A 124 23.94 -1.18 3.45
C LYS A 124 23.94 -0.12 4.54
N VAL A 125 22.83 0.05 5.25
CA VAL A 125 22.74 1.00 6.38
C VAL A 125 23.50 0.47 7.60
N ASN A 126 23.52 -0.84 7.84
CA ASN A 126 24.33 -1.42 8.91
C ASN A 126 25.83 -1.37 8.60
N HIS A 127 26.25 -1.71 7.38
CA HIS A 127 27.68 -1.72 7.06
C HIS A 127 28.36 -0.36 7.10
N ARG A 128 27.63 0.73 6.78
CA ARG A 128 28.19 2.09 6.91
C ARG A 128 28.38 2.52 8.36
N ARG A 129 27.59 2.00 9.30
CA ARG A 129 27.75 2.28 10.74
C ARG A 129 28.96 1.57 11.36
N ASP A 130 29.37 0.44 10.80
CA ASP A 130 30.55 -0.29 11.29
C ASP A 130 31.86 0.33 10.77
N GLN A 131 31.83 0.97 9.60
CA GLN A 131 33.02 1.58 8.98
C GLN A 131 33.39 2.94 9.60
N ASP A 132 32.44 3.66 10.21
CA ASP A 132 32.69 4.91 10.97
C ASP A 132 33.12 4.66 12.43
N ARG A 133 33.15 3.40 12.89
CA ARG A 133 33.52 3.01 14.27
C ARG A 133 34.90 2.36 14.39
N SER A 134 35.63 2.21 13.28
CA SER A 134 37.01 1.73 13.21
C SER A 134 37.95 2.86 12.81
#